data_AF-A0A935EGV5-F1
#
_entry.id   AF-A0A935EGV5-F1
#
_cell.length_a   1.000
_cell.length_b   1.000
_cell.length_c   1.000
_cell.angle_alpha   90.00
_cell.angle_beta   90.00
_cell.angle_gamma   90.00
#
_symmetry.space_group_name_H-M   'P 1'
#
loop_
_entity.id
_entity.type
_entity.pdbx_description
1 polymer ?
#
loop_
_entity_poly.entity_id
_entity_poly.type
_entity_poly.pdbx_seq_one_letter_code
_entity_poly.pdbx_strand_id
1 'polypeptide(L)'
;MRSASRFFVTVFLVAMLLSNALPCGPGYVSPLFDTTSAPENPYTDFAAGRLGIVKPKFHRSVLYAAYRHIAGNGMNTPEQQAIVSIWKAEIDNKDFPDDTVDAAVKLWVDQRKKVGMKEEKPPEIYTERSYGGYDFFPNCTKNAFETAAETLSDRLTSHGPSDAGVINWVTAQDQVFENCASGKRTPDEANPGSPQWLQKDRAYQRAAAEFYSLDFESAKKHFAEIAQDTESPWAETADYLVARTLIRQASLSKDAAKSGAFYDEADARLAKFVSRSGKFTASAERLAGLIAYRRRPKERVSELAKKLAFPANENFRQDLIDYTWLLDKFETEVFANEEKRKEAERTKNDPVVNATANTEVEPETRAANKPTKKNEDDLELSIYFDSGSITVFVPVDADDNVAIAAAEKAAGKALTKEQKDQVRSLRQTAYSSRFTEQKSGYEGGYYGDETLTPSLLPAFLKQDDLTDWLYTYQMPGSAAYLYSFERFKATASDLWLMTALSKADKSSSELPRLLEAADRASRSAPGYTTIAYHTARILIETGKNAEARKLIDEMLAQGDRLPISAQNSFMTLRLKLAATLEDF
;
A
#
# COMPACT_ATOMS: atom_id res chain seq x y z
N MET A 1 -49.96 -27.63 -55.87
CA MET A 1 -50.30 -27.48 -54.43
C MET A 1 -49.51 -28.38 -53.48
N ARG A 2 -49.20 -29.64 -53.81
CA ARG A 2 -48.44 -30.55 -52.92
C ARG A 2 -46.99 -30.13 -52.57
N SER A 3 -46.31 -29.42 -53.48
CA SER A 3 -44.92 -28.97 -53.25
C SER A 3 -44.82 -27.82 -52.24
N ALA A 4 -45.72 -26.83 -52.35
CA ALA A 4 -45.76 -25.68 -51.43
C ALA A 4 -46.08 -26.11 -49.98
N SER A 5 -47.00 -27.06 -49.81
CA SER A 5 -47.35 -27.59 -48.48
C SER A 5 -46.17 -28.32 -47.81
N ARG A 6 -45.37 -29.06 -48.58
CA ARG A 6 -44.14 -29.70 -48.05
C ARG A 6 -43.10 -28.65 -47.66
N PHE A 7 -42.91 -27.61 -48.48
CA PHE A 7 -41.99 -26.51 -48.17
C PHE A 7 -42.37 -25.80 -46.86
N PHE A 8 -43.66 -25.47 -46.67
CA PHE A 8 -44.12 -24.84 -45.42
C PHE A 8 -43.96 -25.75 -44.20
N VAL A 9 -44.22 -27.05 -44.33
CA VAL A 9 -44.01 -28.01 -43.24
C VAL A 9 -42.53 -28.16 -42.89
N THR A 10 -41.64 -28.18 -43.89
CA THR A 10 -40.19 -28.24 -43.66
C THR A 10 -39.69 -26.96 -43.01
N VAL A 11 -40.13 -25.79 -43.46
CA VAL A 11 -39.78 -24.50 -42.84
C VAL A 11 -40.29 -24.41 -41.41
N PHE A 12 -41.50 -24.91 -41.14
CA PHE A 12 -42.07 -24.92 -39.78
C PHE A 12 -41.32 -25.88 -38.85
N LEU A 13 -40.92 -27.06 -39.33
CA LEU A 13 -40.10 -28.01 -38.57
C LEU A 13 -38.69 -27.47 -38.31
N VAL A 14 -38.07 -26.81 -39.29
CA VAL A 14 -36.76 -26.16 -39.13
C VAL A 14 -36.86 -24.99 -38.14
N ALA A 15 -37.94 -24.19 -38.19
CA ALA A 15 -38.19 -23.12 -37.23
C ALA A 15 -38.40 -23.66 -35.80
N MET A 16 -39.12 -24.77 -35.63
CA MET A 16 -39.28 -25.45 -34.33
C MET A 16 -37.97 -26.07 -33.80
N LEU A 17 -37.11 -26.57 -34.68
CA LEU A 17 -35.78 -27.07 -34.31
C LEU A 17 -34.83 -25.92 -33.92
N LEU A 18 -34.93 -24.77 -34.59
CA LEU A 18 -34.12 -23.58 -34.29
C LEU A 18 -34.60 -22.84 -33.02
N SER A 19 -35.88 -22.89 -32.66
CA SER A 19 -36.38 -22.29 -31.42
C SER A 19 -35.95 -23.03 -30.15
N ASN A 20 -35.54 -24.30 -30.26
CA ASN A 20 -34.93 -25.06 -29.17
C ASN A 20 -33.39 -24.93 -29.12
N ALA A 21 -32.81 -24.14 -30.04
CA ALA A 21 -31.38 -23.83 -30.10
C ALA A 21 -31.08 -22.42 -29.60
N LEU A 22 -31.94 -21.84 -28.74
CA LEU A 22 -31.47 -20.80 -27.83
C LEU A 22 -30.45 -21.48 -26.90
N PRO A 23 -29.16 -21.13 -26.96
CA PRO A 23 -28.19 -21.71 -26.05
C PRO A 23 -28.69 -21.49 -24.62
N CYS A 24 -28.84 -22.58 -23.86
CA CYS A 24 -29.08 -22.60 -22.42
C CYS A 24 -27.84 -22.09 -21.64
N GLY A 25 -27.15 -21.07 -22.19
CA GLY A 25 -26.06 -20.38 -21.55
C GLY A 25 -26.61 -19.13 -20.86
N PRO A 26 -26.12 -18.77 -19.67
CA PRO A 26 -26.51 -17.51 -19.05
C PRO A 26 -26.26 -16.36 -20.04
N GLY A 27 -27.26 -15.47 -20.20
CA GLY A 27 -27.21 -14.33 -21.10
C GLY A 27 -26.15 -13.27 -20.77
N TYR A 28 -25.23 -13.57 -19.84
CA TYR A 28 -24.11 -12.75 -19.45
C TYR A 28 -22.83 -13.56 -19.63
N VAL A 29 -22.10 -13.29 -20.72
CA VAL A 29 -20.79 -13.89 -21.02
C VAL A 29 -19.62 -12.99 -20.58
N SER A 30 -19.87 -12.10 -19.62
CA SER A 30 -18.80 -11.36 -18.96
C SER A 30 -18.33 -12.19 -17.76
N PRO A 31 -17.15 -12.84 -17.82
CA PRO A 31 -16.60 -13.51 -16.65
C PRO A 31 -16.39 -12.48 -15.55
N LEU A 32 -17.17 -12.58 -14.48
CA LEU A 32 -17.02 -11.72 -13.31
C LEU A 32 -16.30 -12.53 -12.24
N PHE A 33 -15.04 -12.20 -12.05
CA PHE A 33 -14.16 -12.90 -11.11
C PHE A 33 -14.58 -12.58 -9.68
N ASP A 34 -14.81 -13.61 -8.88
CA ASP A 34 -14.92 -13.43 -7.43
C ASP A 34 -13.53 -13.09 -6.89
N THR A 35 -13.31 -11.82 -6.55
CA THR A 35 -12.03 -11.34 -6.05
C THR A 35 -11.89 -11.65 -4.57
N THR A 36 -10.71 -12.10 -4.17
CA THR A 36 -10.41 -12.44 -2.76
C THR A 36 -9.98 -11.21 -1.96
N SER A 37 -9.27 -10.27 -2.59
CA SER A 37 -8.69 -9.10 -1.92
C SER A 37 -9.27 -7.74 -2.37
N ALA A 38 -9.98 -7.68 -3.49
CA ALA A 38 -10.50 -6.44 -4.08
C ALA A 38 -12.04 -6.36 -4.01
N PRO A 39 -12.64 -5.15 -4.00
CA PRO A 39 -14.07 -4.98 -4.21
C PRO A 39 -14.44 -5.23 -5.68
N GLU A 40 -15.75 -5.38 -5.94
CA GLU A 40 -16.27 -5.54 -7.30
C GLU A 40 -16.01 -4.30 -8.17
N ASN A 41 -15.73 -4.52 -9.45
CA ASN A 41 -15.64 -3.45 -10.44
C ASN A 41 -17.04 -3.07 -10.97
N PRO A 42 -17.36 -1.76 -11.11
CA PRO A 42 -16.48 -0.63 -10.88
C PRO A 42 -16.34 -0.29 -9.39
N TYR A 43 -15.11 -0.02 -8.96
CA TYR A 43 -14.77 0.37 -7.58
C TYR A 43 -15.59 1.53 -7.01
N THR A 44 -16.12 2.40 -7.87
CA THR A 44 -16.97 3.53 -7.47
C THR A 44 -18.19 3.10 -6.67
N ASP A 45 -18.71 1.90 -6.90
CA ASP A 45 -19.94 1.43 -6.25
C ASP A 45 -19.67 1.10 -4.78
N PHE A 46 -18.56 0.41 -4.52
CA PHE A 46 -18.10 0.12 -3.16
C PHE A 46 -17.72 1.41 -2.43
N ALA A 47 -17.01 2.33 -3.08
CA ALA A 47 -16.68 3.64 -2.51
C ALA A 47 -17.94 4.46 -2.11
N ALA A 48 -19.02 4.32 -2.88
CA ALA A 48 -20.31 4.95 -2.61
C ALA A 48 -21.17 4.23 -1.55
N GLY A 49 -20.68 3.12 -0.96
CA GLY A 49 -21.37 2.39 0.11
C GLY A 49 -22.23 1.21 -0.37
N ARG A 50 -22.17 0.85 -1.66
CA ARG A 50 -22.78 -0.40 -2.17
C ARG A 50 -21.81 -1.57 -1.93
N LEU A 51 -21.67 -1.97 -0.67
CA LEU A 51 -20.57 -2.85 -0.22
C LEU A 51 -20.69 -4.32 -0.68
N GLY A 52 -21.91 -4.83 -0.92
CA GLY A 52 -22.09 -6.27 -1.17
C GLY A 52 -21.65 -7.12 0.03
N ILE A 53 -20.95 -8.23 -0.22
CA ILE A 53 -20.36 -9.06 0.83
C ILE A 53 -18.93 -8.56 1.10
N VAL A 54 -18.72 -7.98 2.28
CA VAL A 54 -17.40 -7.60 2.78
C VAL A 54 -16.67 -8.89 3.18
N LYS A 55 -15.43 -9.06 2.72
CA LYS A 55 -14.61 -10.25 3.01
C LYS A 55 -13.43 -9.89 3.91
N PRO A 56 -13.09 -10.72 4.92
CA PRO A 56 -11.91 -10.51 5.77
C PRO A 56 -10.58 -10.37 5.02
N LYS A 57 -10.49 -10.91 3.80
CA LYS A 57 -9.27 -10.89 2.98
C LYS A 57 -9.12 -9.64 2.11
N PHE A 58 -10.07 -8.72 2.15
CA PHE A 58 -9.94 -7.47 1.43
C PHE A 58 -8.75 -6.64 1.93
N HIS A 59 -8.17 -5.85 1.01
CA HIS A 59 -7.15 -4.86 1.34
C HIS A 59 -7.63 -3.92 2.46
N ARG A 60 -6.73 -3.49 3.35
CA ARG A 60 -7.10 -2.64 4.50
C ARG A 60 -7.75 -1.33 4.07
N SER A 61 -7.32 -0.76 2.95
CA SER A 61 -7.93 0.42 2.33
C SER A 61 -9.41 0.17 1.94
N VAL A 62 -9.74 -1.03 1.47
CA VAL A 62 -11.10 -1.45 1.11
C VAL A 62 -11.95 -1.68 2.37
N LEU A 63 -11.39 -2.38 3.36
CA LEU A 63 -12.07 -2.58 4.65
C LEU A 63 -12.32 -1.26 5.37
N TYR A 64 -11.41 -0.30 5.27
CA TYR A 64 -11.61 1.06 5.79
C TYR A 64 -12.84 1.75 5.18
N ALA A 65 -13.07 1.62 3.87
CA ALA A 65 -14.28 2.16 3.25
C ALA A 65 -15.54 1.47 3.79
N ALA A 66 -15.51 0.15 3.94
CA ALA A 66 -16.61 -0.60 4.55
C ALA A 66 -16.90 -0.13 5.99
N TYR A 67 -15.85 0.07 6.80
CA TYR A 67 -15.96 0.63 8.14
C TYR A 67 -16.68 1.99 8.13
N ARG A 68 -16.22 2.93 7.28
CA ARG A 68 -16.79 4.28 7.19
C ARG A 68 -18.29 4.27 6.91
N HIS A 69 -18.74 3.41 6.01
CA HIS A 69 -20.16 3.28 5.68
C HIS A 69 -20.96 2.58 6.77
N ILE A 70 -20.48 1.46 7.31
CA ILE A 70 -21.20 0.69 8.33
C ILE A 70 -21.27 1.44 9.68
N ALA A 71 -20.20 2.15 10.05
CA ALA A 71 -20.16 2.99 11.24
C ALA A 71 -20.99 4.29 11.10
N GLY A 72 -21.53 4.59 9.92
CA GLY A 72 -22.47 5.69 9.68
C GLY A 72 -21.83 7.05 9.32
N ASN A 73 -20.50 7.12 9.20
CA ASN A 73 -19.82 8.37 8.82
C ASN A 73 -19.80 8.61 7.31
N GLY A 74 -19.96 7.55 6.50
CA GLY A 74 -19.94 7.61 5.05
C GLY A 74 -18.64 8.18 4.47
N MET A 75 -18.67 8.56 3.19
CA MET A 75 -17.55 9.22 2.50
C MET A 75 -18.08 10.32 1.59
N ASN A 76 -17.43 11.48 1.58
CA ASN A 76 -17.78 12.55 0.64
C ASN A 76 -17.21 12.29 -0.77
N THR A 77 -17.63 13.05 -1.77
CA THR A 77 -17.20 12.84 -3.16
C THR A 77 -15.67 12.90 -3.36
N PRO A 78 -14.93 13.89 -2.81
CA PRO A 78 -13.47 13.89 -2.85
C PRO A 78 -12.83 12.63 -2.25
N GLU A 79 -13.31 12.17 -1.09
CA GLU A 79 -12.83 10.95 -0.43
C GLU A 79 -13.11 9.71 -1.28
N GLN A 80 -14.29 9.61 -1.91
CA GLN A 80 -14.63 8.52 -2.82
C GLN A 80 -13.72 8.49 -4.06
N GLN A 81 -13.38 9.65 -4.63
CA GLN A 81 -12.43 9.72 -5.75
C GLN A 81 -11.02 9.34 -5.32
N ALA A 82 -10.58 9.84 -4.17
CA ALA A 82 -9.26 9.55 -3.62
C ALA A 82 -9.11 8.06 -3.29
N ILE A 83 -10.10 7.42 -2.65
CA ILE A 83 -10.00 5.99 -2.30
C ILE A 83 -10.02 5.08 -3.52
N VAL A 84 -10.78 5.43 -4.57
CA VAL A 84 -10.74 4.72 -5.85
C VAL A 84 -9.36 4.85 -6.50
N SER A 85 -8.70 6.00 -6.38
CA SER A 85 -7.31 6.16 -6.86
C SER A 85 -6.32 5.28 -6.09
N ILE A 86 -6.49 5.16 -4.77
CA ILE A 86 -5.68 4.26 -3.92
C ILE A 86 -5.87 2.82 -4.37
N TRP A 87 -7.11 2.36 -4.58
CA TRP A 87 -7.38 1.00 -5.03
C TRP A 87 -6.82 0.72 -6.42
N LYS A 88 -6.87 1.67 -7.35
CA LYS A 88 -6.21 1.51 -8.65
C LYS A 88 -4.69 1.38 -8.49
N ALA A 89 -4.08 2.10 -7.57
CA ALA A 89 -2.65 1.96 -7.29
C ALA A 89 -2.30 0.63 -6.62
N GLU A 90 -3.03 0.26 -5.58
CA GLU A 90 -2.78 -0.93 -4.76
C GLU A 90 -3.17 -2.23 -5.47
N ILE A 91 -4.29 -2.26 -6.19
CA ILE A 91 -4.88 -3.48 -6.76
C ILE A 91 -4.57 -3.60 -8.26
N ASP A 92 -4.70 -2.51 -9.03
CA ASP A 92 -4.44 -2.54 -10.48
C ASP A 92 -2.96 -2.26 -10.82
N ASN A 93 -2.10 -1.99 -9.84
CA ASN A 93 -0.70 -1.55 -10.02
C ASN A 93 -0.58 -0.33 -10.97
N LYS A 94 -1.43 0.68 -10.79
CA LYS A 94 -1.41 1.92 -11.59
C LYS A 94 -0.92 3.10 -10.76
N ASP A 95 0.07 3.82 -11.26
CA ASP A 95 0.56 5.03 -10.60
C ASP A 95 -0.57 6.06 -10.37
N PHE A 96 -0.41 6.87 -9.33
CA PHE A 96 -1.32 7.98 -9.09
C PHE A 96 -1.18 9.02 -10.22
N PRO A 97 -2.30 9.48 -10.82
CA PRO A 97 -2.27 10.42 -11.95
C PRO A 97 -1.51 11.72 -11.67
N ASP A 98 -1.50 12.17 -10.42
CA ASP A 98 -0.97 13.48 -10.01
C ASP A 98 0.51 13.47 -9.61
N ASP A 99 1.13 12.29 -9.55
CA ASP A 99 2.50 12.11 -9.04
C ASP A 99 3.56 12.20 -10.16
N THR A 100 3.15 12.23 -11.43
CA THR A 100 4.08 12.37 -12.56
C THR A 100 4.55 13.81 -12.75
N VAL A 101 5.81 13.98 -13.19
CA VAL A 101 6.38 15.31 -13.47
C VAL A 101 6.08 15.79 -14.89
N ASP A 102 5.55 14.93 -15.76
CA ASP A 102 5.44 15.16 -17.22
C ASP A 102 4.75 16.47 -17.57
N ALA A 103 3.62 16.77 -16.93
CA ALA A 103 2.87 18.00 -17.18
C ALA A 103 3.66 19.25 -16.75
N ALA A 104 4.35 19.17 -15.60
CA ALA A 104 5.16 20.28 -15.08
C ALA A 104 6.45 20.48 -15.89
N VAL A 105 7.09 19.39 -16.34
CA VAL A 105 8.24 19.44 -17.24
C VAL A 105 7.83 20.03 -18.58
N LYS A 106 6.69 19.62 -19.14
CA LYS A 106 6.15 20.20 -20.37
C LYS A 106 5.90 21.71 -20.21
N LEU A 107 5.27 22.11 -19.11
CA LEU A 107 5.06 23.53 -18.79
C LEU A 107 6.39 24.29 -18.74
N TRP A 108 7.41 23.75 -18.07
CA TRP A 108 8.74 24.34 -18.01
C TRP A 108 9.37 24.50 -19.41
N VAL A 109 9.33 23.47 -20.24
CA VAL A 109 9.84 23.49 -21.62
C VAL A 109 9.11 24.54 -22.47
N ASP A 110 7.79 24.65 -22.34
CA ASP A 110 6.99 25.64 -23.07
C ASP A 110 7.33 27.08 -22.66
N GLN A 111 7.66 27.34 -21.39
CA GLN A 111 8.13 28.65 -20.94
C GLN A 111 9.53 28.97 -21.47
N ARG A 112 10.46 28.00 -21.49
CA ARG A 112 11.82 28.18 -22.07
C ARG A 112 11.77 28.60 -23.53
N LYS A 113 10.81 28.10 -24.32
CA LYS A 113 10.65 28.47 -25.73
C LYS A 113 10.43 29.98 -25.93
N LYS A 114 9.83 30.66 -24.95
CA LYS A 114 9.54 32.10 -25.03
C LYS A 114 10.79 32.99 -24.97
N VAL A 115 11.90 32.50 -24.41
CA VAL A 115 13.19 33.23 -24.35
C VAL A 115 14.13 32.87 -25.51
N GLY A 116 13.65 32.15 -26.52
CA GLY A 116 14.47 31.79 -27.69
C GLY A 116 15.44 30.63 -27.47
N MET A 117 15.36 29.93 -26.34
CA MET A 117 16.10 28.67 -26.12
C MET A 117 15.52 27.58 -27.02
N LYS A 118 16.37 26.96 -27.86
CA LYS A 118 15.97 25.87 -28.77
C LYS A 118 15.72 24.59 -27.99
N GLU A 119 15.00 23.64 -28.60
CA GLU A 119 14.76 22.30 -28.05
C GLU A 119 16.08 21.56 -27.79
N GLU A 120 16.63 21.73 -26.60
CA GLU A 120 17.44 20.69 -26.00
C GLU A 120 16.49 19.60 -25.56
N LYS A 121 16.87 18.34 -25.79
CA LYS A 121 16.21 17.23 -25.08
C LYS A 121 16.15 17.66 -23.63
N PRO A 122 14.99 17.59 -22.95
CA PRO A 122 14.96 17.75 -21.51
C PRO A 122 16.14 16.95 -20.96
N PRO A 123 16.91 17.46 -19.97
CA PRO A 123 17.89 16.59 -19.30
C PRO A 123 17.21 15.26 -19.02
N GLU A 124 17.93 14.14 -19.01
CA GLU A 124 17.32 12.84 -18.67
C GLU A 124 16.67 12.97 -17.27
N ILE A 125 15.42 13.44 -17.23
CA ILE A 125 14.58 13.59 -16.05
C ILE A 125 13.98 12.20 -15.87
N TYR A 126 14.86 11.20 -15.76
CA TYR A 126 14.53 10.00 -15.03
C TYR A 126 14.54 10.45 -13.58
N THR A 127 13.34 10.54 -13.02
CA THR A 127 12.95 11.22 -11.78
C THR A 127 13.66 10.73 -10.51
N GLU A 128 14.42 9.66 -10.66
CA GLU A 128 15.03 8.87 -9.61
C GLU A 128 16.55 9.10 -9.61
N ARG A 129 17.08 9.70 -8.54
CA ARG A 129 18.52 9.92 -8.36
C ARG A 129 19.15 8.74 -7.64
N SER A 130 20.21 8.18 -8.21
CA SER A 130 21.01 7.16 -7.51
C SER A 130 21.75 7.79 -6.32
N TYR A 131 21.74 7.10 -5.17
CA TYR A 131 22.47 7.53 -3.98
C TYR A 131 23.40 6.45 -3.41
N GLY A 132 23.67 5.41 -4.20
CA GLY A 132 24.63 4.35 -3.92
C GLY A 132 24.08 2.98 -4.31
N GLY A 133 24.85 2.20 -5.07
CA GLY A 133 24.40 0.90 -5.59
C GLY A 133 23.22 1.04 -6.55
N TYR A 134 22.21 0.19 -6.38
CA TYR A 134 20.96 0.18 -7.14
C TYR A 134 19.83 0.94 -6.44
N ASP A 135 20.12 1.73 -5.40
CA ASP A 135 19.13 2.51 -4.68
C ASP A 135 18.91 3.88 -5.36
N PHE A 136 17.65 4.22 -5.62
CA PHE A 136 17.24 5.51 -6.20
C PHE A 136 16.14 6.18 -5.38
N PHE A 137 15.97 7.50 -5.52
CA PHE A 137 14.86 8.23 -4.91
C PHE A 137 14.34 9.40 -5.77
N PRO A 138 13.06 9.80 -5.61
CA PRO A 138 12.52 10.98 -6.28
C PRO A 138 13.22 12.27 -5.82
N ASN A 139 14.03 12.87 -6.70
CA ASN A 139 14.87 14.01 -6.34
C ASN A 139 14.21 15.34 -6.71
N CYS A 140 14.01 15.57 -8.02
CA CYS A 140 13.26 16.72 -8.53
C CYS A 140 11.78 16.40 -8.64
N THR A 141 11.00 16.96 -7.72
CA THR A 141 9.54 16.80 -7.67
C THR A 141 8.82 17.76 -8.61
N LYS A 142 7.59 17.45 -9.00
CA LYS A 142 6.67 18.32 -9.78
C LYS A 142 6.75 19.81 -9.41
N ASN A 143 6.65 20.14 -8.12
CA ASN A 143 6.69 21.52 -7.63
C ASN A 143 7.97 22.30 -8.00
N ALA A 144 9.09 21.61 -8.25
CA ALA A 144 10.35 22.26 -8.65
C ALA A 144 10.22 22.87 -10.06
N PHE A 145 9.62 22.13 -10.99
CA PHE A 145 9.36 22.57 -12.35
C PHE A 145 8.25 23.63 -12.40
N GLU A 146 7.20 23.48 -11.60
CA GLU A 146 6.13 24.49 -11.47
C GLU A 146 6.70 25.81 -10.94
N THR A 147 7.47 25.78 -9.85
CA THR A 147 8.09 26.99 -9.29
C THR A 147 9.03 27.66 -10.30
N ALA A 148 9.82 26.89 -11.06
CA ALA A 148 10.69 27.44 -12.09
C ALA A 148 9.89 28.07 -13.24
N ALA A 149 8.81 27.43 -13.69
CA ALA A 149 7.94 27.93 -14.74
C ALA A 149 7.20 29.22 -14.33
N GLU A 150 6.68 29.27 -13.10
CA GLU A 150 6.06 30.46 -12.51
C GLU A 150 7.06 31.60 -12.41
N THR A 151 8.26 31.32 -11.87
CA THR A 151 9.31 32.34 -11.74
C THR A 151 9.72 32.90 -13.10
N LEU A 152 9.90 32.03 -14.11
CA LEU A 152 10.23 32.48 -15.46
C LEU A 152 9.10 33.34 -16.03
N SER A 153 7.84 32.98 -15.81
CA SER A 153 6.69 33.77 -16.23
C SER A 153 6.69 35.17 -15.60
N ASP A 154 7.01 35.27 -14.31
CA ASP A 154 7.10 36.56 -13.61
C ASP A 154 8.25 37.43 -14.14
N ARG A 155 9.41 36.83 -14.42
CA ARG A 155 10.57 37.54 -14.98
C ARG A 155 10.33 37.97 -16.42
N LEU A 156 9.69 37.13 -17.23
CA LEU A 156 9.24 37.48 -18.58
C LEU A 156 8.29 38.68 -18.57
N THR A 157 7.36 38.71 -17.63
CA THR A 157 6.40 39.82 -17.48
C THR A 157 7.09 41.12 -17.03
N SER A 158 8.09 41.01 -16.15
CA SER A 158 8.76 42.16 -15.54
C SER A 158 9.86 42.77 -16.42
N HIS A 159 10.57 41.96 -17.21
CA HIS A 159 11.78 42.38 -17.93
C HIS A 159 11.74 42.10 -19.44
N GLY A 160 10.88 41.18 -19.89
CA GLY A 160 10.74 40.80 -21.29
C GLY A 160 11.62 39.61 -21.71
N PRO A 161 11.30 38.96 -22.85
CA PRO A 161 11.93 37.72 -23.29
C PRO A 161 13.35 37.86 -23.83
N SER A 162 13.77 39.08 -24.20
CA SER A 162 15.11 39.35 -24.74
C SER A 162 16.06 39.98 -23.72
N ASP A 163 15.63 40.11 -22.46
CA ASP A 163 16.47 40.62 -21.38
C ASP A 163 17.62 39.64 -21.09
N ALA A 164 18.85 40.16 -21.04
CA ALA A 164 20.05 39.34 -20.84
C ALA A 164 20.07 38.66 -19.46
N GLY A 165 19.48 39.27 -18.44
CA GLY A 165 19.33 38.69 -17.11
C GLY A 165 18.35 37.53 -17.11
N VAL A 166 17.22 37.65 -17.82
CA VAL A 166 16.23 36.56 -17.97
C VAL A 166 16.83 35.36 -18.69
N ILE A 167 17.56 35.58 -19.79
CA ILE A 167 18.26 34.51 -20.51
C ILE A 167 19.29 33.82 -19.61
N ASN A 168 20.08 34.61 -18.87
CA ASN A 168 21.08 34.10 -17.92
C ASN A 168 20.45 33.30 -16.77
N TRP A 169 19.29 33.73 -16.28
CA TRP A 169 18.53 33.02 -15.26
C TRP A 169 18.06 31.64 -15.74
N VAL A 170 17.56 31.54 -16.99
CA VAL A 170 17.11 30.27 -17.57
C VAL A 170 18.27 29.28 -17.71
N THR A 171 19.42 29.74 -18.23
CA THR A 171 20.63 28.89 -18.36
C THR A 171 21.06 28.32 -17.01
N ALA A 172 20.95 29.11 -15.93
CA ALA A 172 21.27 28.64 -14.59
C ALA A 172 20.25 27.67 -14.02
N GLN A 173 18.97 27.89 -14.31
CA GLN A 173 17.92 26.95 -13.89
C GLN A 173 18.10 25.59 -14.57
N ASP A 174 18.55 25.57 -15.83
CA ASP A 174 18.90 24.33 -16.53
C ASP A 174 20.06 23.62 -15.81
N GLN A 175 21.09 24.35 -15.37
CA GLN A 175 22.19 23.78 -14.56
C GLN A 175 21.71 23.23 -13.21
N VAL A 176 20.68 23.83 -12.58
CA VAL A 176 20.05 23.26 -11.37
C VAL A 176 19.42 21.91 -11.71
N PHE A 177 18.64 21.83 -12.79
CA PHE A 177 17.92 20.62 -13.18
C PHE A 177 18.81 19.51 -13.76
N GLU A 178 20.01 19.84 -14.24
CA GLU A 178 21.04 18.84 -14.53
C GLU A 178 21.37 17.99 -13.29
N ASN A 179 21.15 18.50 -12.07
CA ASN A 179 21.35 17.74 -10.84
C ASN A 179 20.20 16.78 -10.49
N CYS A 180 19.12 16.72 -11.27
CA CYS A 180 17.95 15.94 -10.91
C CYS A 180 18.25 14.44 -10.88
N ALA A 181 18.82 13.88 -11.95
CA ALA A 181 19.13 12.45 -12.06
C ALA A 181 20.55 12.10 -11.56
N SER A 182 21.53 12.98 -11.77
CA SER A 182 22.93 12.76 -11.39
C SER A 182 23.69 14.09 -11.27
N GLY A 183 25.02 14.10 -11.19
CA GLY A 183 25.80 15.35 -11.25
C GLY A 183 25.93 16.13 -9.94
N LYS A 184 26.80 17.14 -9.97
CA LYS A 184 27.12 18.09 -8.88
C LYS A 184 27.42 19.48 -9.43
N ARG A 185 26.61 19.95 -10.37
CA ARG A 185 26.82 21.23 -11.04
C ARG A 185 26.20 22.35 -10.22
N THR A 186 27.00 23.36 -9.88
CA THR A 186 26.48 24.58 -9.25
C THR A 186 26.45 25.70 -10.28
N PRO A 187 25.36 26.47 -10.38
CA PRO A 187 25.34 27.62 -11.27
C PRO A 187 26.40 28.65 -10.94
N ASP A 188 27.01 29.23 -11.98
CA ASP A 188 27.99 30.31 -11.84
C ASP A 188 27.38 31.51 -11.10
N GLU A 189 28.21 32.31 -10.44
CA GLU A 189 27.75 33.54 -9.79
C GLU A 189 27.14 34.51 -10.80
N ALA A 190 26.19 35.34 -10.34
CA ALA A 190 25.67 36.40 -11.18
C ALA A 190 26.81 37.37 -11.53
N ASN A 191 26.91 37.75 -12.81
CA ASN A 191 27.98 38.63 -13.28
C ASN A 191 28.05 39.91 -12.43
N PRO A 192 29.24 40.43 -12.11
CA PRO A 192 29.39 41.72 -11.42
C PRO A 192 28.58 42.82 -12.14
N GLY A 193 27.75 43.54 -11.38
CA GLY A 193 26.85 44.56 -11.94
C GLY A 193 25.47 44.06 -12.38
N SER A 194 25.17 42.76 -12.20
CA SER A 194 23.82 42.22 -12.44
C SER A 194 22.76 42.91 -11.58
N PRO A 195 21.51 43.03 -12.05
CA PRO A 195 20.40 43.55 -11.25
C PRO A 195 20.22 42.80 -9.93
N GLN A 196 19.77 43.49 -8.88
CA GLN A 196 19.57 42.89 -7.55
C GLN A 196 18.64 41.68 -7.60
N TRP A 197 17.56 41.73 -8.38
CA TRP A 197 16.63 40.60 -8.53
C TRP A 197 17.34 39.33 -9.05
N LEU A 198 18.27 39.47 -10.00
CA LEU A 198 19.02 38.35 -10.57
C LEU A 198 20.02 37.78 -9.56
N GLN A 199 20.62 38.63 -8.73
CA GLN A 199 21.51 38.18 -7.64
C GLN A 199 20.74 37.35 -6.60
N LYS A 200 19.53 37.80 -6.20
CA LYS A 200 18.69 37.06 -5.23
C LYS A 200 18.20 35.74 -5.82
N ASP A 201 17.77 35.74 -7.07
CA ASP A 201 17.39 34.51 -7.78
C ASP A 201 18.57 33.56 -7.93
N ARG A 202 19.78 34.08 -8.22
CA ARG A 202 20.98 33.26 -8.34
C ARG A 202 21.33 32.57 -7.02
N ALA A 203 21.23 33.28 -5.89
CA ALA A 203 21.46 32.68 -4.58
C ALA A 203 20.54 31.48 -4.36
N TYR A 204 19.25 31.63 -4.68
CA TYR A 204 18.27 30.53 -4.62
C TYR A 204 18.64 29.36 -5.55
N GLN A 205 18.98 29.64 -6.82
CA GLN A 205 19.37 28.61 -7.78
C GLN A 205 20.60 27.82 -7.32
N ARG A 206 21.60 28.49 -6.74
CA ARG A 206 22.79 27.83 -6.18
C ARG A 206 22.47 26.93 -5.00
N ALA A 207 21.68 27.41 -4.04
CA ALA A 207 21.26 26.60 -2.90
C ALA A 207 20.40 25.39 -3.34
N ALA A 208 19.53 25.57 -4.34
CA ALA A 208 18.75 24.48 -4.93
C ALA A 208 19.63 23.45 -5.65
N ALA A 209 20.66 23.88 -6.38
CA ALA A 209 21.62 22.98 -7.01
C ALA A 209 22.38 22.14 -5.98
N GLU A 210 22.80 22.73 -4.87
CA GLU A 210 23.43 22.02 -3.74
C GLU A 210 22.48 20.97 -3.15
N PHE A 211 21.20 21.32 -2.94
CA PHE A 211 20.19 20.38 -2.47
C PHE A 211 20.01 19.19 -3.41
N TYR A 212 19.84 19.45 -4.72
CA TYR A 212 19.64 18.38 -5.69
C TYR A 212 20.90 17.55 -5.97
N SER A 213 22.09 18.10 -5.71
CA SER A 213 23.37 17.41 -5.87
C SER A 213 23.83 16.61 -4.63
N LEU A 214 22.99 16.55 -3.59
CA LEU A 214 23.23 15.89 -2.29
C LEU A 214 24.23 16.61 -1.38
N ASP A 215 24.60 17.87 -1.68
CA ASP A 215 25.40 18.69 -0.76
C ASP A 215 24.48 19.41 0.24
N PHE A 216 23.89 18.62 1.13
CA PHE A 216 22.86 19.11 2.04
C PHE A 216 23.38 20.08 3.10
N GLU A 217 24.66 19.99 3.48
CA GLU A 217 25.26 20.93 4.44
C GLU A 217 25.37 22.33 3.83
N SER A 218 25.88 22.44 2.59
CA SER A 218 25.94 23.71 1.87
C SER A 218 24.54 24.24 1.58
N ALA A 219 23.63 23.38 1.11
CA ALA A 219 22.24 23.77 0.83
C ALA A 219 21.53 24.32 2.08
N LYS A 220 21.66 23.62 3.22
CA LYS A 220 21.09 24.06 4.51
C LYS A 220 21.61 25.45 4.88
N LYS A 221 22.92 25.67 4.76
CA LYS A 221 23.57 26.94 5.06
C LYS A 221 23.05 28.06 4.16
N HIS A 222 23.14 27.90 2.84
CA HIS A 222 22.77 28.96 1.90
C HIS A 222 21.26 29.25 1.89
N PHE A 223 20.40 28.24 2.06
CA PHE A 223 18.97 28.50 2.26
C PHE A 223 18.72 29.24 3.58
N ALA A 224 19.45 28.95 4.66
CA ALA A 224 19.31 29.69 5.91
C ALA A 224 19.76 31.16 5.79
N GLU A 225 20.78 31.44 4.97
CA GLU A 225 21.21 32.80 4.66
C GLU A 225 20.13 33.56 3.87
N ILE A 226 19.56 32.93 2.83
CA ILE A 226 18.46 33.52 2.04
C ILE A 226 17.22 33.77 2.93
N ALA A 227 16.93 32.87 3.87
CA ALA A 227 15.80 33.02 4.79
C ALA A 227 15.94 34.24 5.72
N GLN A 228 17.15 34.72 5.97
CA GLN A 228 17.41 35.91 6.81
C GLN A 228 17.36 37.21 6.01
N ASP A 229 17.40 37.12 4.69
CA ASP A 229 17.40 38.26 3.78
C ASP A 229 15.97 38.72 3.48
N THR A 230 15.47 39.71 4.23
CA THR A 230 14.10 40.19 4.10
C THR A 230 13.80 40.89 2.77
N GLU A 231 14.83 41.23 1.99
CA GLU A 231 14.66 41.79 0.64
C GLU A 231 14.58 40.69 -0.44
N SER A 232 14.89 39.43 -0.09
CA SER A 232 14.81 38.33 -1.03
C SER A 232 13.36 37.87 -1.19
N PRO A 233 12.85 37.76 -2.44
CA PRO A 233 11.55 37.13 -2.68
C PRO A 233 11.54 35.64 -2.30
N TRP A 234 12.72 35.05 -2.07
CA TRP A 234 12.89 33.65 -1.70
C TRP A 234 12.94 33.40 -0.20
N ALA A 235 12.88 34.43 0.66
CA ALA A 235 13.12 34.28 2.10
C ALA A 235 12.21 33.20 2.75
N GLU A 236 10.90 33.28 2.55
CA GLU A 236 9.95 32.29 3.10
C GLU A 236 10.15 30.89 2.49
N THR A 237 10.39 30.84 1.17
CA THR A 237 10.63 29.58 0.45
C THR A 237 11.91 28.89 0.93
N ALA A 238 12.97 29.67 1.15
CA ALA A 238 14.25 29.17 1.63
C ALA A 238 14.15 28.66 3.06
N ASP A 239 13.42 29.33 3.95
CA ASP A 239 13.20 28.85 5.31
C ASP A 239 12.48 27.49 5.33
N TYR A 240 11.48 27.32 4.46
CA TYR A 240 10.81 26.04 4.23
C TYR A 240 11.76 24.98 3.62
N LEU A 241 12.62 25.37 2.68
CA LEU A 241 13.58 24.45 2.05
C LEU A 241 14.69 23.99 3.00
N VAL A 242 15.02 24.74 4.05
CA VAL A 242 15.89 24.20 5.09
C VAL A 242 15.26 23.00 5.78
N ALA A 243 13.97 23.06 6.12
CA ALA A 243 13.28 21.91 6.71
C ALA A 243 13.28 20.70 5.76
N ARG A 244 13.04 20.92 4.46
CA ARG A 244 13.14 19.84 3.45
C ARG A 244 14.55 19.26 3.33
N THR A 245 15.57 20.11 3.44
CA THR A 245 16.99 19.69 3.43
C THR A 245 17.27 18.76 4.60
N LEU A 246 16.87 19.14 5.81
CA LEU A 246 17.02 18.33 7.02
C LEU A 246 16.28 16.98 6.90
N ILE A 247 15.05 16.96 6.39
CA ILE A 247 14.29 15.71 6.17
C ILE A 247 15.01 14.81 5.17
N ARG A 248 15.60 15.36 4.11
CA ARG A 248 16.36 14.58 3.14
C ARG A 248 17.63 14.01 3.76
N GLN A 249 18.38 14.79 4.54
CA GLN A 249 19.54 14.31 5.30
C GLN A 249 19.15 13.16 6.24
N ALA A 250 18.04 13.33 6.96
CA ALA A 250 17.53 12.31 7.87
C ALA A 250 17.14 11.02 7.13
N SER A 251 16.52 11.15 5.96
CA SER A 251 16.04 10.01 5.15
C SER A 251 17.17 9.20 4.52
N LEU A 252 18.28 9.83 4.19
CA LEU A 252 19.42 9.19 3.53
C LEU A 252 20.54 8.81 4.53
N SER A 253 20.43 9.22 5.79
CA SER A 253 21.37 8.85 6.84
C SER A 253 21.23 7.37 7.22
N LYS A 254 22.35 6.63 7.19
CA LYS A 254 22.44 5.26 7.73
C LYS A 254 22.54 5.23 9.26
N ASP A 255 22.86 6.37 9.89
CA ASP A 255 22.97 6.51 11.34
C ASP A 255 21.63 6.98 11.90
N ALA A 256 21.00 6.14 12.73
CA ALA A 256 19.70 6.39 13.32
C ALA A 256 19.69 7.58 14.31
N ALA A 257 20.79 7.80 15.03
CA ALA A 257 20.89 8.92 15.98
C ALA A 257 20.99 10.26 15.23
N LYS A 258 21.81 10.31 14.17
CA LYS A 258 21.88 11.49 13.28
C LYS A 258 20.56 11.73 12.56
N SER A 259 19.95 10.65 12.04
CA SER A 259 18.63 10.73 11.41
C SER A 259 17.60 11.33 12.35
N GLY A 260 17.56 10.87 13.61
CA GLY A 260 16.70 11.42 14.65
C GLY A 260 16.91 12.91 14.89
N ALA A 261 18.17 13.35 15.06
CA ALA A 261 18.49 14.75 15.29
C ALA A 261 18.04 15.67 14.13
N PHE A 262 18.24 15.23 12.88
CA PHE A 262 17.79 15.98 11.71
C PHE A 262 16.27 16.09 11.62
N TYR A 263 15.53 15.03 11.95
CA TYR A 263 14.08 15.08 12.03
C TYR A 263 13.58 16.02 13.13
N ASP A 264 14.20 15.98 14.30
CA ASP A 264 13.80 16.81 15.43
C ASP A 264 14.05 18.31 15.12
N GLU A 265 15.16 18.65 14.44
CA GLU A 265 15.42 20.01 13.94
C GLU A 265 14.42 20.43 12.85
N ALA A 266 14.08 19.52 11.93
CA ALA A 266 13.11 19.81 10.87
C ALA A 266 11.71 20.07 11.44
N ASP A 267 11.25 19.27 12.41
CA ASP A 267 9.93 19.38 13.04
C ASP A 267 9.77 20.74 13.74
N ALA A 268 10.77 21.15 14.52
CA ALA A 268 10.81 22.46 15.17
C ALA A 268 10.72 23.62 14.16
N ARG A 269 11.31 23.45 12.97
CA ARG A 269 11.27 24.46 11.91
C ARG A 269 9.92 24.48 11.18
N LEU A 270 9.34 23.32 10.89
CA LEU A 270 8.03 23.18 10.24
C LEU A 270 6.88 23.74 11.09
N ALA A 271 6.99 23.69 12.42
CA ALA A 271 5.98 24.24 13.33
C ALA A 271 5.67 25.73 13.06
N LYS A 272 6.62 26.48 12.50
CA LYS A 272 6.44 27.89 12.09
C LYS A 272 5.48 28.07 10.91
N PHE A 273 5.35 27.05 10.06
CA PHE A 273 4.51 27.05 8.86
C PHE A 273 3.14 26.42 9.11
N VAL A 274 3.07 25.36 9.91
CA VAL A 274 1.81 24.68 10.25
C VAL A 274 0.86 25.60 11.02
N SER A 275 1.41 26.49 11.86
CA SER A 275 0.62 27.39 12.70
C SER A 275 0.13 28.66 12.00
N ARG A 276 0.46 28.86 10.72
CA ARG A 276 0.12 30.07 9.94
C ARG A 276 -0.73 29.70 8.75
N SER A 277 -1.64 30.58 8.33
CA SER A 277 -2.19 30.54 6.97
C SER A 277 -1.14 31.08 6.01
N GLY A 278 -0.59 30.24 5.13
CA GLY A 278 0.48 30.65 4.22
C GLY A 278 0.69 29.67 3.07
N LYS A 279 1.62 30.03 2.17
CA LYS A 279 1.92 29.26 0.95
C LYS A 279 2.33 27.80 1.26
N PHE A 280 2.97 27.57 2.40
CA PHE A 280 3.57 26.28 2.75
C PHE A 280 2.80 25.47 3.80
N THR A 281 1.66 25.94 4.33
CA THR A 281 0.94 25.29 5.44
C THR A 281 0.65 23.80 5.16
N ALA A 282 -0.08 23.51 4.08
CA ALA A 282 -0.43 22.13 3.72
C ALA A 282 0.80 21.25 3.43
N SER A 283 1.86 21.82 2.86
CA SER A 283 3.09 21.06 2.58
C SER A 283 3.91 20.80 3.85
N ALA A 284 3.95 21.76 4.77
CA ALA A 284 4.57 21.61 6.06
C ALA A 284 3.84 20.58 6.94
N GLU A 285 2.50 20.58 6.92
CA GLU A 285 1.69 19.56 7.60
C GLU A 285 1.98 18.14 7.08
N ARG A 286 2.08 17.97 5.76
CA ARG A 286 2.46 16.68 5.15
C ARG A 286 3.86 16.23 5.57
N LEU A 287 4.84 17.14 5.58
CA LEU A 287 6.19 16.82 6.02
C LEU A 287 6.27 16.52 7.51
N ALA A 288 5.54 17.25 8.35
CA ALA A 288 5.43 16.95 9.77
C ALA A 288 4.77 15.58 10.01
N GLY A 289 3.77 15.23 9.20
CA GLY A 289 3.17 13.89 9.17
C GLY A 289 4.18 12.78 8.86
N LEU A 290 5.04 12.99 7.85
CA LEU A 290 6.14 12.06 7.52
C LEU A 290 7.15 11.91 8.68
N ILE A 291 7.50 13.03 9.34
CA ILE A 291 8.37 12.98 10.52
C ILE A 291 7.71 12.17 11.64
N ALA A 292 6.43 12.42 11.92
CA ALA A 292 5.67 11.69 12.92
C ALA A 292 5.58 10.19 12.59
N TYR A 293 5.35 9.83 11.33
CA TYR A 293 5.37 8.43 10.86
C TYR A 293 6.70 7.74 11.22
N ARG A 294 7.83 8.42 11.02
CA ARG A 294 9.17 7.83 11.24
C ARG A 294 9.61 7.85 12.71
N ARG A 295 9.26 8.90 13.45
CA ARG A 295 9.76 9.15 14.81
C ARG A 295 8.81 8.66 15.90
N ARG A 296 7.52 8.69 15.63
CA ARG A 296 6.43 8.46 16.59
C ARG A 296 5.31 7.61 15.98
N PRO A 297 5.62 6.41 15.41
CA PRO A 297 4.64 5.64 14.64
C PRO A 297 3.42 5.21 15.46
N LYS A 298 3.59 4.96 16.78
CA LYS A 298 2.50 4.54 17.67
C LYS A 298 1.51 5.67 17.93
N GLU A 299 2.01 6.88 18.15
CA GLU A 299 1.19 8.07 18.28
C GLU A 299 0.53 8.43 16.94
N ARG A 300 1.29 8.29 15.84
CA ARG A 300 0.84 8.63 14.49
C ARG A 300 -0.31 7.74 14.02
N VAL A 301 -0.29 6.43 14.28
CA VAL A 301 -1.40 5.55 13.88
C VAL A 301 -2.70 5.92 14.58
N SER A 302 -2.65 6.28 15.87
CA SER A 302 -3.82 6.72 16.63
C SER A 302 -4.31 8.11 16.20
N GLU A 303 -3.39 9.01 15.83
CA GLU A 303 -3.74 10.31 15.23
C GLU A 303 -4.47 10.12 13.88
N LEU A 304 -3.90 9.29 13.01
CA LEU A 304 -4.46 8.99 11.69
C LEU A 304 -5.83 8.32 11.81
N ALA A 305 -6.01 7.35 12.72
CA ALA A 305 -7.30 6.71 12.94
C ALA A 305 -8.39 7.73 13.33
N LYS A 306 -8.08 8.69 14.21
CA LYS A 306 -9.01 9.77 14.58
C LYS A 306 -9.33 10.67 13.40
N LYS A 307 -8.32 11.04 12.61
CA LYS A 307 -8.48 11.92 11.45
C LYS A 307 -9.28 11.24 10.33
N LEU A 308 -9.08 9.94 10.15
CA LEU A 308 -9.73 9.12 9.13
C LEU A 308 -11.12 8.64 9.57
N ALA A 309 -11.50 8.72 10.84
CA ALA A 309 -12.83 8.30 11.28
C ALA A 309 -13.95 9.21 10.72
N PHE A 310 -13.67 10.49 10.47
CA PHE A 310 -14.66 11.50 10.07
C PHE A 310 -14.38 12.07 8.67
N PRO A 311 -15.41 12.60 7.98
CA PRO A 311 -15.22 13.24 6.68
C PRO A 311 -14.47 14.56 6.78
N ALA A 312 -14.02 15.07 5.63
CA ALA A 312 -13.33 16.35 5.44
C ALA A 312 -11.84 16.36 5.80
N ASN A 313 -11.13 15.30 5.42
CA ASN A 313 -9.67 15.29 5.47
C ASN A 313 -9.06 15.75 4.12
N GLU A 314 -8.44 16.93 4.09
CA GLU A 314 -7.78 17.46 2.88
C GLU A 314 -6.57 16.62 2.43
N ASN A 315 -5.94 15.89 3.34
CA ASN A 315 -4.81 14.99 3.08
C ASN A 315 -5.23 13.51 3.08
N PHE A 316 -6.53 13.23 2.87
CA PHE A 316 -7.13 11.90 3.01
C PHE A 316 -6.33 10.79 2.31
N ARG A 317 -5.89 11.03 1.06
CA ARG A 317 -5.16 10.02 0.28
C ARG A 317 -3.90 9.55 1.01
N GLN A 318 -3.03 10.50 1.36
CA GLN A 318 -1.75 10.18 2.00
C GLN A 318 -1.96 9.65 3.41
N ASP A 319 -2.89 10.23 4.17
CA ASP A 319 -3.17 9.80 5.54
C ASP A 319 -3.68 8.35 5.58
N LEU A 320 -4.52 7.93 4.62
CA LEU A 320 -4.98 6.55 4.52
C LEU A 320 -3.85 5.59 4.13
N ILE A 321 -2.98 5.96 3.20
CA ILE A 321 -1.80 5.17 2.81
C ILE A 321 -0.86 4.97 4.01
N ASP A 322 -0.48 6.07 4.68
CA ASP A 322 0.37 6.05 5.87
C ASP A 322 -0.26 5.19 6.97
N TYR A 323 -1.58 5.31 7.16
CA TYR A 323 -2.31 4.54 8.16
C TYR A 323 -2.24 3.05 7.87
N THR A 324 -2.60 2.62 6.66
CA THR A 324 -2.57 1.19 6.30
C THR A 324 -1.16 0.61 6.40
N TRP A 325 -0.14 1.36 5.96
CA TRP A 325 1.26 0.92 6.07
C TRP A 325 1.73 0.80 7.51
N LEU A 326 1.31 1.70 8.41
CA LEU A 326 1.59 1.54 9.85
C LEU A 326 0.91 0.30 10.42
N LEU A 327 -0.32 -0.01 9.99
CA LEU A 327 -0.98 -1.25 10.41
C LEU A 327 -0.18 -2.48 9.96
N ASP A 328 0.28 -2.50 8.71
CA ASP A 328 1.05 -3.61 8.16
C ASP A 328 2.39 -3.77 8.89
N LYS A 329 3.08 -2.65 9.16
CA LYS A 329 4.30 -2.61 9.96
C LYS A 329 4.09 -3.20 11.36
N PHE A 330 3.07 -2.75 12.08
CA PHE A 330 2.85 -3.22 13.45
C PHE A 330 2.44 -4.68 13.51
N GLU A 331 1.73 -5.18 12.50
CA GLU A 331 1.44 -6.60 12.38
C GLU A 331 2.71 -7.43 12.21
N THR A 332 3.59 -7.03 11.28
CA THR A 332 4.90 -7.66 11.11
C THR A 332 5.72 -7.64 12.41
N GLU A 333 5.73 -6.53 13.14
CA GLU A 333 6.40 -6.43 14.44
C GLU A 333 5.82 -7.41 15.47
N VAL A 334 4.48 -7.56 15.51
CA VAL A 334 3.82 -8.51 16.41
C VAL A 334 4.22 -9.94 16.09
N PHE A 335 4.21 -10.33 14.81
CA PHE A 335 4.62 -11.67 14.40
C PHE A 335 6.09 -11.95 14.72
N ALA A 336 6.99 -11.03 14.37
CA ALA A 336 8.42 -11.18 14.67
C ALA A 336 8.69 -11.30 16.18
N ASN A 337 7.94 -10.59 17.02
CA ASN A 337 8.06 -10.70 18.47
C ASN A 337 7.53 -12.04 19.01
N GLU A 338 6.44 -12.54 18.43
CA GLU A 338 5.86 -13.83 18.81
C GLU A 338 6.76 -15.01 18.42
N GLU A 339 7.36 -14.98 17.23
CA GLU A 339 8.36 -15.97 16.82
C GLU A 339 9.55 -16.01 17.78
N LYS A 340 10.10 -14.83 18.13
CA LYS A 340 11.19 -14.71 19.11
C LYS A 340 10.79 -15.26 20.48
N ARG A 341 9.55 -15.02 20.93
CA ARG A 341 9.04 -15.56 22.19
C ARG A 341 8.97 -17.08 22.15
N LYS A 342 8.40 -17.67 21.09
CA LYS A 342 8.31 -19.13 20.92
C LYS A 342 9.68 -19.77 20.82
N GLU A 343 10.63 -19.15 20.13
CA GLU A 343 12.01 -19.66 20.04
C GLU A 343 12.74 -19.60 21.38
N ALA A 344 12.56 -18.52 22.15
CA ALA A 344 13.07 -18.42 23.51
C ALA A 344 12.46 -19.47 24.47
N GLU A 345 11.20 -19.88 24.25
CA GLU A 345 10.56 -20.96 25.01
C GLU A 345 11.06 -22.35 24.59
N ARG A 346 11.24 -22.58 23.29
CA ARG A 346 11.80 -23.83 22.76
C ARG A 346 13.21 -24.08 23.29
N THR A 347 14.07 -23.06 23.26
CA THR A 347 15.45 -23.14 23.77
C THR A 347 15.51 -23.37 25.28
N LYS A 348 14.57 -22.82 26.06
CA LYS A 348 14.44 -23.11 27.51
C LYS A 348 13.97 -24.54 27.80
N ASN A 349 13.15 -25.11 26.92
CA ASN A 349 12.57 -26.44 27.08
C ASN A 349 13.40 -27.55 26.41
N ASP A 350 14.55 -27.22 25.82
CA ASP A 350 15.46 -28.20 25.20
C ASP A 350 16.23 -28.99 26.27
N PRO A 351 16.02 -30.32 26.39
CA PRO A 351 16.68 -31.15 27.41
C PRO A 351 18.21 -31.22 27.25
N VAL A 352 18.78 -30.86 26.11
CA VAL A 352 20.24 -30.85 25.89
C VAL A 352 20.92 -29.64 26.58
N VAL A 353 20.25 -28.49 26.63
CA VAL A 353 20.75 -27.26 27.27
C VAL A 353 20.59 -27.33 28.79
N ASN A 354 19.51 -27.95 29.28
CA ASN A 354 19.28 -28.13 30.72
C ASN A 354 20.20 -29.20 31.35
N ALA A 355 20.79 -30.11 30.56
CA ALA A 355 21.77 -31.10 31.04
C ALA A 355 23.22 -30.55 31.09
N THR A 356 23.53 -29.49 30.32
CA THR A 356 24.87 -28.88 30.27
C THR A 356 25.09 -27.80 31.33
N ALA A 357 24.04 -27.36 32.04
CA ALA A 357 24.16 -26.43 33.15
C ALA A 357 24.67 -27.07 34.46
N ASN A 358 24.81 -28.40 34.53
CA ASN A 358 25.19 -29.14 35.75
C ASN A 358 26.30 -30.19 35.55
N THR A 359 27.18 -30.00 34.56
CA THR A 359 28.40 -30.80 34.48
C THR A 359 29.53 -30.01 33.81
N GLU A 360 30.56 -29.67 34.57
CA GLU A 360 31.88 -29.36 34.01
C GLU A 360 32.36 -30.58 33.23
N VAL A 361 32.37 -30.50 31.90
CA VAL A 361 33.10 -31.44 31.06
C VAL A 361 33.85 -30.65 30.00
N GLU A 362 35.17 -30.87 29.99
CA GLU A 362 36.16 -30.37 29.03
C GLU A 362 35.83 -30.74 27.56
N PRO A 363 36.42 -30.02 26.58
CA PRO A 363 35.90 -29.97 25.23
C PRO A 363 36.44 -31.11 24.35
N GLU A 364 35.61 -32.10 24.04
CA GLU A 364 35.86 -33.03 22.93
C GLU A 364 35.18 -32.53 21.63
N THR A 365 36.01 -31.91 20.79
CA THR A 365 36.03 -31.95 19.31
C THR A 365 34.78 -32.46 18.59
N ARG A 366 33.76 -31.61 18.46
CA ARG A 366 32.83 -31.68 17.31
C ARG A 366 33.51 -31.06 16.09
N ALA A 367 33.82 -31.90 15.11
CA ALA A 367 34.25 -31.49 13.78
C ALA A 367 33.23 -30.51 13.18
N ALA A 368 33.62 -29.25 13.08
CA ALA A 368 32.84 -28.20 12.45
C ALA A 368 32.79 -28.47 10.93
N ASN A 369 31.60 -28.84 10.43
CA ASN A 369 31.27 -28.56 9.04
C ASN A 369 31.23 -27.03 8.89
N LYS A 370 32.24 -26.49 8.21
CA LYS A 370 32.35 -25.05 7.89
C LYS A 370 31.06 -24.58 7.19
N PRO A 371 30.41 -23.49 7.64
CA PRO A 371 29.38 -22.84 6.84
C PRO A 371 30.02 -22.29 5.55
N THR A 372 29.35 -22.54 4.42
CA THR A 372 29.67 -21.94 3.12
C THR A 372 29.66 -20.42 3.26
N LYS A 373 30.82 -19.79 3.06
CA LYS A 373 30.99 -18.34 3.08
C LYS A 373 30.20 -17.74 1.92
N LYS A 374 29.30 -16.79 2.19
CA LYS A 374 28.63 -15.95 1.18
C LYS A 374 29.69 -15.09 0.49
N ASN A 375 29.86 -15.23 -0.83
CA ASN A 375 30.57 -14.21 -1.61
C ASN A 375 29.63 -13.03 -1.88
N GLU A 376 30.20 -11.87 -2.20
CA GLU A 376 29.48 -10.58 -2.29
C GLU A 376 28.31 -10.61 -3.30
N ASP A 377 28.37 -11.47 -4.31
CA ASP A 377 27.39 -11.61 -5.39
C ASP A 377 26.51 -12.87 -5.32
N ASP A 378 26.72 -13.80 -4.40
CA ASP A 378 26.01 -15.09 -4.42
C ASP A 378 24.50 -14.92 -4.18
N LEU A 379 23.70 -15.68 -4.95
CA LEU A 379 22.26 -15.83 -4.72
C LEU A 379 22.02 -16.63 -3.44
N GLU A 380 21.18 -16.11 -2.55
CA GLU A 380 20.79 -16.75 -1.31
C GLU A 380 19.45 -17.46 -1.49
N LEU A 381 19.45 -18.78 -1.31
CA LEU A 381 18.28 -19.64 -1.52
C LEU A 381 17.89 -20.29 -0.19
N SER A 382 16.73 -19.91 0.35
CA SER A 382 16.16 -20.51 1.57
C SER A 382 15.13 -21.58 1.20
N ILE A 383 15.52 -22.85 1.30
CA ILE A 383 14.71 -24.00 0.91
C ILE A 383 14.00 -24.57 2.14
N TYR A 384 12.69 -24.73 2.06
CA TYR A 384 11.84 -25.17 3.16
C TYR A 384 11.46 -26.64 3.03
N PHE A 385 11.54 -27.34 4.16
CA PHE A 385 11.13 -28.72 4.37
C PHE A 385 10.09 -28.77 5.50
N ASP A 386 9.36 -29.89 5.61
CA ASP A 386 8.39 -30.12 6.68
C ASP A 386 9.00 -30.03 8.10
N SER A 387 10.32 -30.18 8.22
CA SER A 387 11.07 -30.21 9.48
C SER A 387 12.05 -29.04 9.66
N GLY A 388 11.97 -27.97 8.85
CA GLY A 388 12.84 -26.80 8.94
C GLY A 388 13.29 -26.27 7.58
N SER A 389 14.24 -25.34 7.55
CA SER A 389 14.80 -24.80 6.30
C SER A 389 16.32 -24.96 6.25
N ILE A 390 16.86 -24.95 5.03
CA ILE A 390 18.31 -24.81 4.79
C ILE A 390 18.54 -23.58 3.92
N THR A 391 19.66 -22.90 4.14
CA THR A 391 20.08 -21.77 3.30
C THR A 391 21.32 -22.16 2.51
N VAL A 392 21.29 -21.90 1.20
CA VAL A 392 22.38 -22.22 0.28
C VAL A 392 22.74 -20.98 -0.52
N PHE A 393 24.05 -20.76 -0.68
CA PHE A 393 24.59 -19.69 -1.50
C PHE A 393 25.09 -20.28 -2.82
N VAL A 394 24.63 -19.73 -3.94
CA VAL A 394 25.02 -20.18 -5.28
C VAL A 394 25.50 -18.99 -6.12
N PRO A 395 26.48 -19.17 -7.01
CA PRO A 395 26.91 -18.11 -7.91
C PRO A 395 25.75 -17.53 -8.74
N VAL A 396 25.85 -16.26 -9.11
CA VAL A 396 24.85 -15.55 -9.94
C VAL A 396 24.55 -16.26 -11.25
N ASP A 397 25.59 -16.82 -11.87
CA ASP A 397 25.56 -17.53 -13.14
C ASP A 397 25.20 -19.02 -12.99
N ALA A 398 24.89 -19.48 -11.77
CA ALA A 398 24.47 -20.85 -11.52
C ALA A 398 23.17 -21.16 -12.28
N ASP A 399 23.19 -22.26 -13.04
CA ASP A 399 21.99 -22.83 -13.62
C ASP A 399 21.17 -23.61 -12.57
N ASP A 400 19.97 -24.07 -12.98
CA ASP A 400 19.08 -24.82 -12.09
C ASP A 400 19.72 -26.09 -11.52
N ASN A 401 20.59 -26.76 -12.29
CA ASN A 401 21.21 -28.01 -11.87
C ASN A 401 22.29 -27.74 -10.81
N VAL A 402 23.07 -26.67 -10.97
CA VAL A 402 24.06 -26.23 -9.98
C VAL A 402 23.36 -25.83 -8.68
N ALA A 403 22.25 -25.09 -8.77
CA ALA A 403 21.49 -24.70 -7.59
C ALA A 403 20.85 -25.90 -6.87
N ILE A 404 20.27 -26.84 -7.62
CA ILE A 404 19.70 -28.08 -7.06
C ILE A 404 20.80 -28.94 -6.42
N ALA A 405 21.95 -29.10 -7.06
CA ALA A 405 23.06 -29.88 -6.51
C ALA A 405 23.61 -29.27 -5.21
N ALA A 406 23.70 -27.95 -5.14
CA ALA A 406 24.10 -27.24 -3.92
C ALA A 406 23.06 -27.42 -2.80
N ALA A 407 21.78 -27.38 -3.14
CA ALA A 407 20.67 -27.66 -2.23
C ALA A 407 20.64 -29.11 -1.72
N GLU A 408 20.82 -30.10 -2.59
CA GLU A 408 20.90 -31.52 -2.22
C GLU A 408 22.12 -31.79 -1.31
N LYS A 409 23.24 -31.16 -1.62
CA LYS A 409 24.46 -31.25 -0.80
C LYS A 409 24.26 -30.66 0.59
N ALA A 410 23.59 -29.51 0.71
CA ALA A 410 23.29 -28.87 1.98
C ALA A 410 22.22 -29.64 2.78
N ALA A 411 21.24 -30.24 2.10
CA ALA A 411 20.20 -31.07 2.70
C ALA A 411 20.71 -32.45 3.15
N GLY A 412 21.87 -32.90 2.65
CA GLY A 412 22.41 -34.24 2.88
C GLY A 412 21.56 -35.37 2.28
N LYS A 413 20.61 -35.03 1.38
CA LYS A 413 19.68 -35.98 0.74
C LYS A 413 19.23 -35.44 -0.62
N ALA A 414 18.77 -36.35 -1.49
CA ALA A 414 18.13 -35.98 -2.75
C ALA A 414 16.81 -35.22 -2.47
N LEU A 415 16.58 -34.15 -3.23
CA LEU A 415 15.36 -33.35 -3.11
C LEU A 415 14.20 -34.01 -3.86
N THR A 416 12.97 -33.81 -3.36
CA THR A 416 11.75 -34.20 -4.09
C THR A 416 11.55 -33.31 -5.32
N LYS A 417 10.61 -33.67 -6.19
CA LYS A 417 10.29 -32.86 -7.37
C LYS A 417 9.83 -31.46 -6.98
N GLU A 418 8.98 -31.36 -5.97
CA GLU A 418 8.43 -30.11 -5.44
C GLU A 418 9.53 -29.22 -4.84
N GLN A 419 10.49 -29.83 -4.13
CA GLN A 419 11.66 -29.12 -3.59
C GLN A 419 12.61 -28.64 -4.69
N LYS A 420 12.78 -29.41 -5.77
CA LYS A 420 13.54 -28.96 -6.94
C LYS A 420 12.87 -27.80 -7.65
N ASP A 421 11.55 -27.82 -7.77
CA ASP A 421 10.78 -26.71 -8.33
C ASP A 421 10.84 -25.47 -7.42
N GLN A 422 10.86 -25.66 -6.09
CA GLN A 422 11.10 -24.58 -5.13
C GLN A 422 12.50 -23.97 -5.32
N VAL A 423 13.56 -24.77 -5.46
CA VAL A 423 14.93 -24.28 -5.73
C VAL A 423 14.99 -23.44 -7.01
N ARG A 424 14.32 -23.90 -8.09
CA ARG A 424 14.25 -23.15 -9.36
C ARG A 424 13.56 -21.80 -9.20
N SER A 425 12.40 -21.80 -8.53
CA SER A 425 11.64 -20.59 -8.25
C SER A 425 12.43 -19.61 -7.39
N LEU A 426 13.07 -20.09 -6.33
CA LEU A 426 13.93 -19.31 -5.45
C LEU A 426 15.14 -18.74 -6.20
N ARG A 427 15.80 -19.52 -7.07
CA ARG A 427 16.92 -19.04 -7.89
C ARG A 427 16.48 -17.93 -8.84
N GLN A 428 15.37 -18.13 -9.55
CA GLN A 428 14.83 -17.14 -10.47
C GLN A 428 14.42 -15.86 -9.72
N THR A 429 13.79 -16.01 -8.55
CA THR A 429 13.38 -14.89 -7.70
C THR A 429 14.60 -14.14 -7.17
N ALA A 430 15.57 -14.83 -6.56
CA ALA A 430 16.81 -14.25 -6.05
C ALA A 430 17.66 -13.58 -7.15
N TYR A 431 17.64 -14.12 -8.37
CA TYR A 431 18.27 -13.48 -9.52
C TYR A 431 17.53 -12.21 -9.95
N SER A 432 16.19 -12.29 -10.07
CA SER A 432 15.36 -11.15 -10.45
C SER A 432 15.36 -10.02 -9.42
N SER A 433 15.43 -10.34 -8.12
CA SER A 433 15.47 -9.37 -7.02
C SER A 433 16.71 -8.50 -7.08
N ARG A 434 17.82 -8.98 -7.66
CA ARG A 434 19.02 -8.15 -7.93
C ARG A 434 18.76 -7.01 -8.90
N PHE A 435 17.68 -7.08 -9.67
CA PHE A 435 17.26 -6.05 -10.63
C PHE A 435 15.97 -5.35 -10.20
N THR A 436 15.29 -5.82 -9.14
CA THR A 436 14.02 -5.28 -8.64
C THR A 436 14.09 -4.78 -7.20
N GLU A 437 15.28 -4.65 -6.60
CA GLU A 437 15.48 -3.91 -5.34
C GLU A 437 15.29 -2.39 -5.56
N GLN A 438 14.06 -1.97 -5.87
CA GLN A 438 13.55 -0.83 -5.14
C GLN A 438 13.30 -1.35 -3.73
N LYS A 439 14.16 -0.97 -2.77
CA LYS A 439 13.76 -1.01 -1.37
C LYS A 439 12.54 -0.12 -1.22
N SER A 440 11.36 -0.72 -1.32
CA SER A 440 10.13 -0.05 -0.95
C SER A 440 10.28 0.41 0.50
N GLY A 441 9.93 1.66 0.79
CA GLY A 441 9.85 2.16 2.17
C GLY A 441 8.74 1.49 2.99
N TYR A 442 8.02 0.55 2.38
CA TYR A 442 6.99 -0.27 2.98
C TYR A 442 7.60 -1.34 3.90
N GLU A 443 7.23 -1.28 5.18
CA GLU A 443 7.73 -2.17 6.23
C GLU A 443 6.74 -3.32 6.54
N GLY A 444 5.70 -3.48 5.73
CA GLY A 444 4.58 -4.40 5.95
C GLY A 444 4.71 -5.74 5.21
N GLY A 445 5.75 -6.52 5.50
CA GLY A 445 5.93 -7.85 4.91
C GLY A 445 6.15 -8.89 5.99
N TYR A 446 5.46 -10.03 5.90
CA TYR A 446 5.70 -11.18 6.76
C TYR A 446 5.53 -12.47 5.97
N TYR A 447 6.50 -13.38 6.10
CA TYR A 447 6.59 -14.63 5.32
C TYR A 447 6.62 -15.88 6.22
N GLY A 448 6.28 -15.75 7.50
CA GLY A 448 6.17 -16.89 8.41
C GLY A 448 4.73 -17.36 8.61
N ASP A 449 4.54 -18.29 9.55
CA ASP A 449 3.27 -18.99 9.78
C ASP A 449 2.44 -18.40 10.94
N GLU A 450 2.92 -17.32 11.57
CA GLU A 450 2.19 -16.70 12.67
C GLU A 450 0.85 -16.12 12.22
N THR A 451 -0.17 -16.28 13.07
CA THR A 451 -1.51 -15.76 12.82
C THR A 451 -1.93 -14.82 13.94
N LEU A 452 -2.50 -13.69 13.57
CA LEU A 452 -2.87 -12.68 14.54
C LEU A 452 -4.10 -13.14 15.33
N THR A 453 -4.04 -12.98 16.65
CA THR A 453 -5.17 -13.23 17.56
C THR A 453 -5.44 -12.01 18.41
N PRO A 454 -6.66 -11.84 18.96
CA PRO A 454 -6.96 -10.69 19.80
C PRO A 454 -6.01 -10.56 21.00
N SER A 455 -5.48 -11.65 21.56
CA SER A 455 -4.51 -11.60 22.67
C SER A 455 -3.14 -11.07 22.26
N LEU A 456 -2.71 -11.29 21.02
CA LEU A 456 -1.41 -10.82 20.51
C LEU A 456 -1.43 -9.35 20.12
N LEU A 457 -2.60 -8.79 19.78
CA LEU A 457 -2.72 -7.40 19.34
C LEU A 457 -2.38 -6.42 20.49
N PRO A 458 -1.37 -5.54 20.32
CA PRO A 458 -0.99 -4.55 21.32
C PRO A 458 -2.13 -3.62 21.75
N ALA A 459 -2.11 -3.21 23.02
CA ALA A 459 -3.19 -2.39 23.60
C ALA A 459 -3.38 -1.05 22.88
N PHE A 460 -2.31 -0.44 22.35
CA PHE A 460 -2.43 0.85 21.65
C PHE A 460 -3.20 0.77 20.34
N LEU A 461 -3.21 -0.39 19.66
CA LEU A 461 -3.97 -0.63 18.44
C LEU A 461 -5.46 -0.96 18.70
N LYS A 462 -5.85 -1.10 19.98
CA LYS A 462 -7.24 -1.34 20.41
C LYS A 462 -7.91 -0.08 20.98
N GLN A 463 -7.21 1.06 20.96
CA GLN A 463 -7.69 2.28 21.61
C GLN A 463 -8.84 2.95 20.85
N ASP A 464 -8.85 2.82 19.53
CA ASP A 464 -9.91 3.32 18.67
C ASP A 464 -10.62 2.18 17.95
N ASP A 465 -11.90 2.40 17.63
CA ASP A 465 -12.77 1.35 17.08
C ASP A 465 -12.41 0.98 15.64
N LEU A 466 -11.88 1.91 14.85
CA LEU A 466 -11.46 1.68 13.46
C LEU A 466 -10.29 0.68 13.41
N THR A 467 -9.22 0.96 14.16
CA THR A 467 -8.02 0.12 14.21
C THR A 467 -8.34 -1.25 14.81
N ASP A 468 -9.09 -1.30 15.92
CA ASP A 468 -9.51 -2.55 16.56
C ASP A 468 -10.34 -3.42 15.60
N TRP A 469 -11.30 -2.80 14.90
CA TRP A 469 -12.14 -3.50 13.95
C TRP A 469 -11.36 -4.01 12.74
N LEU A 470 -10.48 -3.20 12.13
CA LEU A 470 -9.70 -3.62 10.97
C LEU A 470 -8.89 -4.88 11.26
N TYR A 471 -8.13 -4.90 12.35
CA TYR A 471 -7.40 -6.10 12.74
C TYR A 471 -8.32 -7.26 13.05
N THR A 472 -9.31 -7.06 13.94
CA THR A 472 -10.19 -8.15 14.37
C THR A 472 -10.95 -8.75 13.19
N TYR A 473 -11.42 -7.93 12.25
CA TYR A 473 -12.18 -8.40 11.11
C TYR A 473 -11.34 -9.34 10.22
N GLN A 474 -10.05 -9.07 10.06
CA GLN A 474 -9.13 -9.92 9.30
C GLN A 474 -8.69 -11.20 10.04
N MET A 475 -8.77 -11.24 11.38
CA MET A 475 -8.38 -12.41 12.17
C MET A 475 -9.30 -13.63 11.95
N PRO A 476 -8.78 -14.84 11.75
CA PRO A 476 -9.58 -16.06 11.70
C PRO A 476 -9.85 -16.62 13.11
N GLY A 477 -10.75 -17.61 13.18
CA GLY A 477 -10.88 -18.51 14.32
C GLY A 477 -11.76 -18.05 15.48
N SER A 478 -11.91 -18.95 16.46
CA SER A 478 -12.85 -18.81 17.58
C SER A 478 -12.49 -17.71 18.56
N ALA A 479 -11.19 -17.40 18.74
CA ALA A 479 -10.76 -16.29 19.60
C ALA A 479 -11.27 -14.94 19.07
N ALA A 480 -11.20 -14.73 17.75
CA ALA A 480 -11.71 -13.54 17.09
C ALA A 480 -13.25 -13.51 17.10
N TYR A 481 -13.92 -14.67 17.00
CA TYR A 481 -15.37 -14.77 17.22
C TYR A 481 -15.77 -14.28 18.62
N LEU A 482 -15.18 -14.84 19.68
CA LEU A 482 -15.52 -14.48 21.06
C LEU A 482 -15.26 -12.98 21.33
N TYR A 483 -14.13 -12.47 20.85
CA TYR A 483 -13.81 -11.05 20.99
C TYR A 483 -14.83 -10.15 20.28
N SER A 484 -15.14 -10.44 19.01
CA SER A 484 -16.13 -9.66 18.25
C SER A 484 -17.56 -9.77 18.81
N PHE A 485 -17.93 -10.93 19.36
CA PHE A 485 -19.21 -11.09 20.06
C PHE A 485 -19.31 -10.25 21.32
N GLU A 486 -18.24 -10.17 22.13
CA GLU A 486 -18.20 -9.29 23.30
C GLU A 486 -18.22 -7.81 22.90
N ARG A 487 -17.51 -7.43 21.83
CA ARG A 487 -17.60 -6.07 21.24
C ARG A 487 -19.02 -5.75 20.78
N PHE A 488 -19.69 -6.70 20.13
CA PHE A 488 -21.09 -6.55 19.73
C PHE A 488 -22.00 -6.37 20.94
N LYS A 489 -21.86 -7.17 22.00
CA LYS A 489 -22.64 -6.99 23.25
C LYS A 489 -22.43 -5.61 23.88
N ALA A 490 -21.21 -5.09 23.84
CA ALA A 490 -20.88 -3.80 24.44
C ALA A 490 -21.38 -2.61 23.62
N THR A 491 -21.42 -2.73 22.29
CA THR A 491 -21.68 -1.60 21.38
C THR A 491 -23.04 -1.66 20.69
N ALA A 492 -23.66 -2.84 20.60
CA ALA A 492 -24.81 -3.14 19.77
C ALA A 492 -24.66 -2.73 18.28
N SER A 493 -23.42 -2.63 17.79
CA SER A 493 -23.12 -2.14 16.45
C SER A 493 -23.24 -3.24 15.39
N ASP A 494 -23.86 -2.92 14.25
CA ASP A 494 -23.92 -3.78 13.05
C ASP A 494 -22.52 -4.17 12.56
N LEU A 495 -21.53 -3.30 12.77
CA LEU A 495 -20.14 -3.55 12.44
C LEU A 495 -19.60 -4.79 13.19
N TRP A 496 -19.82 -4.84 14.50
CA TRP A 496 -19.37 -5.94 15.35
C TRP A 496 -20.26 -7.19 15.25
N LEU A 497 -21.56 -7.01 14.98
CA LEU A 497 -22.47 -8.11 14.64
C LEU A 497 -22.01 -8.84 13.36
N MET A 498 -21.72 -8.07 12.30
CA MET A 498 -21.21 -8.59 11.03
C MET A 498 -19.89 -9.34 11.24
N THR A 499 -18.98 -8.78 12.04
CA THR A 499 -17.70 -9.43 12.38
C THR A 499 -17.88 -10.75 13.13
N ALA A 500 -18.77 -10.80 14.11
CA ALA A 500 -19.05 -12.04 14.85
C ALA A 500 -19.67 -13.11 13.92
N LEU A 501 -20.63 -12.74 13.09
CA LEU A 501 -21.25 -13.65 12.12
C LEU A 501 -20.25 -14.20 11.09
N SER A 502 -19.30 -13.38 10.62
CA SER A 502 -18.30 -13.82 9.65
C SER A 502 -17.34 -14.87 10.21
N LYS A 503 -17.18 -14.90 11.53
CA LYS A 503 -16.27 -15.80 12.26
C LYS A 503 -16.95 -16.99 12.91
N ALA A 504 -18.26 -16.89 13.16
CA ALA A 504 -19.02 -17.95 13.78
C ALA A 504 -19.04 -19.23 12.93
N ASP A 505 -19.19 -20.36 13.58
CA ASP A 505 -19.44 -21.67 12.98
C ASP A 505 -20.50 -22.41 13.81
N LYS A 506 -20.93 -23.58 13.37
CA LYS A 506 -21.92 -24.41 14.10
C LYS A 506 -21.55 -24.77 15.55
N SER A 507 -20.29 -24.64 15.95
CA SER A 507 -19.80 -24.94 17.31
C SER A 507 -19.69 -23.69 18.20
N SER A 508 -19.92 -22.51 17.63
CA SER A 508 -19.83 -21.24 18.34
C SER A 508 -20.88 -21.15 19.45
N SER A 509 -20.48 -20.62 20.60
CA SER A 509 -21.41 -20.35 21.71
C SER A 509 -22.36 -19.19 21.35
N GLU A 510 -23.52 -19.10 22.00
CA GLU A 510 -24.46 -17.97 21.85
C GLU A 510 -25.01 -17.72 20.42
N LEU A 511 -24.91 -18.70 19.50
CA LEU A 511 -25.47 -18.60 18.15
C LEU A 511 -26.94 -18.15 18.10
N PRO A 512 -27.87 -18.65 18.95
CA PRO A 512 -29.27 -18.20 18.90
C PRO A 512 -29.41 -16.68 19.09
N ARG A 513 -28.63 -16.11 20.01
CA ARG A 513 -28.64 -14.66 20.29
C ARG A 513 -28.05 -13.86 19.12
N LEU A 514 -27.01 -14.38 18.48
CA LEU A 514 -26.39 -13.75 17.31
C LEU A 514 -27.35 -13.75 16.10
N LEU A 515 -28.05 -14.87 15.87
CA LEU A 515 -29.04 -15.00 14.80
C LEU A 515 -30.28 -14.12 15.06
N GLU A 516 -30.73 -13.99 16.31
CA GLU A 516 -31.79 -13.06 16.69
C GLU A 516 -31.40 -11.60 16.42
N ALA A 517 -30.15 -11.22 16.71
CA ALA A 517 -29.63 -9.90 16.36
C ALA A 517 -29.57 -9.69 14.85
N ALA A 518 -29.17 -10.71 14.08
CA ALA A 518 -29.14 -10.65 12.62
C ALA A 518 -30.53 -10.46 11.99
N ASP A 519 -31.57 -11.07 12.57
CA ASP A 519 -32.97 -10.90 12.12
C ASP A 519 -33.49 -9.47 12.35
N ARG A 520 -32.96 -8.78 13.37
CA ARG A 520 -33.28 -7.38 13.69
C ARG A 520 -32.46 -6.36 12.91
N ALA A 521 -31.38 -6.77 12.25
CA ALA A 521 -30.53 -5.87 11.50
C ALA A 521 -31.32 -5.19 10.36
N SER A 522 -31.10 -3.89 10.17
CA SER A 522 -31.82 -3.15 9.15
C SER A 522 -31.42 -3.64 7.75
N ARG A 523 -32.41 -3.99 6.93
CA ARG A 523 -32.18 -4.43 5.54
C ARG A 523 -31.56 -3.35 4.65
N SER A 524 -31.64 -2.09 5.04
CA SER A 524 -31.02 -0.96 4.33
C SER A 524 -29.64 -0.58 4.88
N ALA A 525 -29.16 -1.24 5.95
CA ALA A 525 -27.84 -0.95 6.50
C ALA A 525 -26.75 -1.38 5.51
N PRO A 526 -25.65 -0.61 5.35
CA PRO A 526 -24.58 -0.95 4.43
C PRO A 526 -23.96 -2.36 4.63
N GLY A 527 -23.94 -2.84 5.88
CA GLY A 527 -23.41 -4.17 6.24
C GLY A 527 -24.40 -5.33 6.09
N TYR A 528 -25.67 -5.06 5.78
CA TYR A 528 -26.73 -6.08 5.84
C TYR A 528 -26.48 -7.27 4.92
N THR A 529 -25.99 -7.03 3.70
CA THR A 529 -25.69 -8.11 2.75
C THR A 529 -24.68 -9.12 3.31
N THR A 530 -23.70 -8.65 4.07
CA THR A 530 -22.70 -9.50 4.72
C THR A 530 -23.30 -10.26 5.91
N ILE A 531 -24.13 -9.58 6.72
CA ILE A 531 -24.90 -10.19 7.80
C ILE A 531 -25.79 -11.31 7.25
N ALA A 532 -26.59 -11.03 6.22
CA ALA A 532 -27.49 -12.00 5.60
C ALA A 532 -26.74 -13.21 5.02
N TYR A 533 -25.60 -12.97 4.35
CA TYR A 533 -24.78 -14.05 3.79
C TYR A 533 -24.26 -15.00 4.88
N HIS A 534 -23.67 -14.47 5.95
CA HIS A 534 -23.13 -15.30 7.02
C HIS A 534 -24.22 -15.94 7.88
N THR A 535 -25.37 -15.29 8.06
CA THR A 535 -26.58 -15.90 8.66
C THR A 535 -27.04 -17.10 7.85
N ALA A 536 -27.19 -16.96 6.53
CA ALA A 536 -27.57 -18.08 5.65
C ALA A 536 -26.56 -19.24 5.74
N ARG A 537 -25.25 -18.93 5.73
CA ARG A 537 -24.18 -19.92 5.93
C ARG A 537 -24.34 -20.70 7.24
N ILE A 538 -24.54 -20.01 8.37
CA ILE A 538 -24.69 -20.63 9.69
C ILE A 538 -25.97 -21.48 9.76
N LEU A 539 -27.07 -21.01 9.17
CA LEU A 539 -28.33 -21.77 9.10
C LEU A 539 -28.13 -23.10 8.33
N ILE A 540 -27.39 -23.08 7.22
CA ILE A 540 -27.02 -24.31 6.48
C ILE A 540 -26.17 -25.23 7.37
N GLU A 541 -25.13 -24.69 8.01
CA GLU A 541 -24.21 -25.48 8.85
C GLU A 541 -24.91 -26.11 10.07
N THR A 542 -26.02 -25.54 10.53
CA THR A 542 -26.84 -26.02 11.65
C THR A 542 -28.07 -26.83 11.21
N GLY A 543 -28.22 -27.11 9.91
CA GLY A 543 -29.30 -27.93 9.36
C GLY A 543 -30.65 -27.22 9.18
N LYS A 544 -30.71 -25.91 9.39
CA LYS A 544 -31.90 -25.06 9.21
C LYS A 544 -32.10 -24.65 7.74
N ASN A 545 -32.10 -25.65 6.86
CA ASN A 545 -32.05 -25.44 5.41
C ASN A 545 -33.24 -24.64 4.85
N ALA A 546 -34.44 -24.81 5.42
CA ALA A 546 -35.63 -24.08 4.97
C ALA A 546 -35.53 -22.57 5.28
N GLU A 547 -35.06 -22.21 6.47
CA GLU A 547 -34.81 -20.82 6.88
C GLU A 547 -33.70 -20.21 6.02
N ALA A 548 -32.60 -20.95 5.80
CA ALA A 548 -31.51 -20.52 4.93
C ALA A 548 -31.99 -20.26 3.50
N ARG A 549 -32.78 -21.18 2.92
CA ARG A 549 -33.31 -21.07 1.57
C ARG A 549 -34.18 -19.82 1.40
N LYS A 550 -35.08 -19.58 2.34
CA LYS A 550 -35.92 -18.38 2.35
C LYS A 550 -35.08 -17.09 2.34
N LEU A 551 -34.09 -16.99 3.22
CA LEU A 551 -33.21 -15.81 3.28
C LEU A 551 -32.41 -15.62 1.98
N ILE A 552 -31.87 -16.71 1.42
CA ILE A 552 -31.12 -16.68 0.16
C ILE A 552 -32.01 -16.21 -0.99
N ASP A 553 -33.21 -16.78 -1.14
CA ASP A 553 -34.15 -16.40 -2.20
C ASP A 553 -34.60 -14.93 -2.06
N GLU A 554 -34.82 -14.44 -0.83
CA GLU A 554 -35.10 -13.01 -0.56
C GLU A 554 -33.95 -12.08 -0.96
N MET A 555 -32.70 -12.48 -0.73
CA MET A 555 -31.53 -11.70 -1.14
C MET A 555 -31.37 -11.68 -2.65
N LEU A 556 -31.56 -12.83 -3.31
CA LEU A 556 -31.46 -12.95 -4.78
C LEU A 556 -32.59 -12.20 -5.50
N ALA A 557 -33.78 -12.10 -4.90
CA ALA A 557 -34.91 -11.33 -5.43
C ALA A 557 -34.63 -9.81 -5.54
N GLN A 558 -33.55 -9.31 -4.93
CA GLN A 558 -33.14 -7.91 -5.06
C GLN A 558 -32.57 -7.57 -6.44
N GLY A 559 -32.17 -8.58 -7.24
CA GLY A 559 -31.64 -8.40 -8.59
C GLY A 559 -30.48 -7.41 -8.64
N ASP A 560 -30.56 -6.44 -9.55
CA ASP A 560 -29.50 -5.45 -9.84
C ASP A 560 -29.10 -4.56 -8.64
N ARG A 561 -29.88 -4.55 -7.54
CA ARG A 561 -29.49 -3.84 -6.30
C ARG A 561 -28.39 -4.58 -5.53
N LEU A 562 -28.28 -5.88 -5.73
CA LEU A 562 -27.25 -6.72 -5.13
C LEU A 562 -26.07 -6.83 -6.10
N PRO A 563 -24.82 -6.49 -5.71
CA PRO A 563 -23.66 -6.65 -6.57
C PRO A 563 -23.53 -8.08 -7.12
N ILE A 564 -23.01 -8.24 -8.33
CA ILE A 564 -23.02 -9.53 -9.03
C ILE A 564 -22.19 -10.58 -8.27
N SER A 565 -21.07 -10.19 -7.68
CA SER A 565 -20.24 -11.03 -6.81
C SER A 565 -21.03 -11.55 -5.59
N ALA A 566 -21.89 -10.71 -5.02
CA ALA A 566 -22.77 -11.12 -3.92
C ALA A 566 -23.86 -12.08 -4.42
N GLN A 567 -24.48 -11.82 -5.57
CA GLN A 567 -25.44 -12.75 -6.19
C GLN A 567 -24.80 -14.13 -6.41
N ASN A 568 -23.60 -14.19 -6.97
CA ASN A 568 -22.84 -15.42 -7.19
C ASN A 568 -22.55 -16.17 -5.87
N SER A 569 -22.20 -15.43 -4.82
CA SER A 569 -21.96 -16.00 -3.49
C SER A 569 -23.24 -16.59 -2.88
N PHE A 570 -24.38 -15.91 -3.00
CA PHE A 570 -25.68 -16.44 -2.56
C PHE A 570 -26.12 -17.64 -3.41
N MET A 571 -25.90 -17.63 -4.73
CA MET A 571 -26.16 -18.81 -5.57
C MET A 571 -25.29 -20.00 -5.17
N THR A 572 -24.04 -19.76 -4.77
CA THR A 572 -23.17 -20.82 -4.24
C THR A 572 -23.73 -21.44 -2.95
N LEU A 573 -24.34 -20.63 -2.07
CA LEU A 573 -25.06 -21.17 -0.91
C LEU A 573 -26.35 -21.90 -1.32
N ARG A 574 -27.11 -21.35 -2.26
CA ARG A 574 -28.34 -21.96 -2.79
C ARG A 574 -28.07 -23.34 -3.39
N LEU A 575 -26.96 -23.50 -4.11
CA LEU A 575 -26.54 -24.77 -4.70
C LEU A 575 -26.35 -25.87 -3.66
N LYS A 576 -25.85 -25.53 -2.46
CA LYS A 576 -25.70 -26.51 -1.35
C LYS A 576 -27.04 -27.03 -0.83
N LEU A 577 -28.13 -26.35 -1.13
CA LEU A 577 -29.49 -26.67 -0.72
C LEU A 577 -30.32 -27.33 -1.84
N ALA A 578 -29.75 -27.51 -3.03
CA ALA A 578 -30.44 -28.11 -4.16
C ALA A 578 -30.77 -29.59 -3.87
N ALA A 579 -32.06 -29.95 -3.96
CA ALA A 579 -32.54 -31.32 -3.79
C ALA A 579 -32.95 -31.94 -5.14
N THR A 580 -33.19 -31.12 -6.16
CA THR A 580 -33.63 -31.52 -7.49
C THR A 580 -32.81 -30.83 -8.59
N LEU A 581 -32.89 -31.35 -9.82
CA LEU A 581 -32.26 -30.71 -10.99
C LEU A 581 -32.92 -29.36 -11.33
N GLU A 582 -34.18 -29.15 -10.94
CA GLU A 582 -34.88 -27.86 -11.10
C GLU A 582 -34.48 -26.84 -10.02
N ASP A 583 -33.89 -27.31 -8.91
CA ASP A 583 -33.27 -26.43 -7.91
C ASP A 583 -31.89 -25.92 -8.36
N PHE A 584 -31.24 -26.66 -9.26
CA PHE A 584 -29.97 -26.32 -9.92
C PHE A 584 -30.22 -25.29 -11.03
#